data_AF-A0A673M374-F1
#
_entry.id   AF-A0A673M374-F1
#
_cell.length_a   1.000
_cell.length_b   1.000
_cell.length_c   1.000
_cell.angle_alpha   90.00
_cell.angle_beta   90.00
_cell.angle_gamma   90.00
#
_symmetry.space_group_name_H-M   'P 1'
#
loop_
_entity.id
_entity.type
_entity.pdbx_description
1 polymer ?
#
loop_
_entity_poly.entity_id
_entity_poly.type
_entity_poly.pdbx_seq_one_letter_code
_entity_poly.pdbx_strand_id
1 'polypeptide(L)' 'MSIMNSFVNDVFERIATEASRLAHYNKQSTITIRELQSQTAVRLLLPRELAKHAVSEGTNKAVTKYTSSK' A
#
# COMPACT_ATOMS: atom_id res chain seq x y z
N MET A 1 -10.51 11.00 19.23
CA MET A 1 -10.25 10.04 18.12
C MET A 1 -8.81 9.51 18.15
N SER A 2 -8.30 8.97 19.27
CA SER A 2 -6.92 8.44 19.28
C SER A 2 -6.85 7.03 18.68
N ILE A 3 -7.86 6.20 18.91
CA ILE A 3 -7.92 4.80 18.46
C ILE A 3 -7.82 4.67 16.94
N MET A 4 -8.57 5.49 16.20
CA MET A 4 -8.53 5.48 14.73
C MET A 4 -7.17 5.97 14.19
N ASN A 5 -6.55 6.95 14.85
CA ASN A 5 -5.22 7.44 14.48
C ASN A 5 -4.15 6.36 14.73
N SER A 6 -4.19 5.68 15.88
CA SER A 6 -3.32 4.55 16.19
C SER A 6 -3.50 3.39 15.20
N PHE A 7 -4.74 3.08 14.82
CA PHE A 7 -5.03 2.04 13.83
C PHE A 7 -4.41 2.37 12.46
N VAL A 8 -4.55 3.60 11.98
CA VAL A 8 -3.95 4.04 10.72
C VAL A 8 -2.43 3.97 10.79
N ASN A 9 -1.82 4.40 11.90
CA ASN A 9 -0.38 4.36 12.07
C ASN A 9 0.18 2.92 12.08
N ASP A 10 -0.45 1.99 12.79
CA ASP A 10 -0.04 0.58 12.81
C ASP A 10 -0.14 -0.05 11.41
N VAL A 11 -1.25 0.20 10.69
CA VAL A 11 -1.40 -0.31 9.31
C VAL A 11 -0.38 0.32 8.36
N PHE A 12 -0.11 1.61 8.49
CA PHE A 12 0.89 2.31 7.68
C PHE A 12 2.30 1.74 7.87
N GLU A 13 2.72 1.53 9.12
CA GLU A 13 4.05 0.99 9.44
C GLU A 13 4.24 -0.43 8.88
N ARG A 14 3.21 -1.27 8.99
CA ARG A 14 3.22 -2.61 8.40
C ARG A 14 3.32 -2.58 6.88
N ILE A 15 2.61 -1.64 6.23
CA ILE A 15 2.67 -1.49 4.77
C ILE A 15 4.04 -1.01 4.31
N ALA A 16 4.59 0.00 4.97
CA ALA A 16 5.90 0.56 4.65
C ALA A 16 7.03 -0.48 4.83
N THR A 17 6.98 -1.25 5.92
CA THR A 17 7.98 -2.28 6.21
C THR A 17 8.03 -3.36 5.13
N GLU A 18 6.87 -3.87 4.73
CA GLU A 18 6.84 -4.91 3.70
C GLU A 18 7.22 -4.37 2.32
N ALA A 19 6.75 -3.17 1.96
CA ALA A 19 7.13 -2.53 0.70
C ALA A 19 8.64 -2.29 0.60
N SER A 20 9.28 -1.92 1.72
CA SER A 20 10.74 -1.78 1.80
C SER A 20 11.45 -3.13 1.60
N ARG A 21 11.00 -4.20 2.27
CA ARG A 21 11.54 -5.56 2.07
C ARG A 21 11.46 -6.01 0.62
N LEU A 22 10.32 -5.73 -0.02
CA LEU A 22 10.06 -6.08 -1.40
C LEU A 22 10.93 -5.32 -2.40
N ALA A 23 11.15 -4.01 -2.17
CA ALA A 23 12.11 -3.23 -2.94
C ALA A 23 13.53 -3.78 -2.79
N HIS A 24 13.93 -4.16 -1.56
CA HIS A 24 15.21 -4.82 -1.31
C HIS A 24 15.34 -6.16 -2.03
N TYR A 25 14.32 -7.02 -2.01
CA TYR A 25 14.31 -8.29 -2.75
C TYR A 25 14.45 -8.07 -4.26
N ASN A 26 13.79 -7.05 -4.80
CA ASN A 26 13.85 -6.70 -6.20
C ASN A 26 15.11 -5.88 -6.56
N LYS A 27 16.03 -5.65 -5.61
CA LYS A 27 17.24 -4.83 -5.76
C LYS A 27 16.97 -3.41 -6.28
N GLN A 28 15.80 -2.86 -5.93
CA GLN A 28 15.41 -1.51 -6.29
C GLN A 28 15.66 -0.57 -5.11
N SER A 29 16.28 0.58 -5.38
CA SER A 29 16.48 1.64 -4.39
C SER A 29 15.24 2.54 -4.21
N THR A 30 14.24 2.37 -5.08
CA THR A 30 13.01 3.17 -5.10
C THR A 30 11.81 2.26 -4.88
N ILE A 31 10.96 2.61 -3.91
CA ILE A 31 9.67 1.95 -3.72
C ILE A 31 8.69 2.52 -4.74
N THR A 32 8.20 1.69 -5.65
CA THR A 32 7.19 2.10 -6.64
C THR A 32 5.80 1.60 -6.24
N ILE A 33 4.78 2.05 -6.98
CA ILE A 33 3.40 1.57 -6.82
C ILE A 33 3.33 0.05 -6.99
N ARG A 34 4.24 -0.57 -7.76
CA ARG A 34 4.26 -2.03 -7.95
C ARG A 34 4.66 -2.78 -6.69
N GLU A 35 5.65 -2.30 -5.95
CA GLU A 35 6.02 -2.88 -4.64
C GLU A 35 4.89 -2.64 -3.61
N LEU A 36 4.16 -1.52 -3.74
CA LEU A 36 2.92 -1.26 -2.99
C LEU A 36 1.66 -1.96 -3.56
N GLN A 37 1.67 -2.67 -4.69
CA GLN A 37 0.45 -3.24 -5.31
C GLN A 37 0.58 -4.75 -5.61
N SER A 38 1.64 -5.13 -6.33
CA SER A 38 1.85 -6.49 -6.84
C SER A 38 2.27 -7.46 -5.75
N GLN A 39 2.80 -6.91 -4.66
CA GLN A 39 3.27 -7.65 -3.50
C GLN A 39 2.69 -7.06 -2.21
N THR A 40 1.64 -6.24 -2.27
CA THR A 40 1.31 -5.37 -1.15
C THR A 40 1.20 -6.11 0.17
N ALA A 41 1.87 -5.58 1.18
CA ALA A 41 1.46 -5.73 2.57
C ALA A 41 -0.06 -5.80 2.73
N VAL A 42 -0.85 -4.97 2.05
CA VAL A 42 -2.32 -4.98 2.05
C VAL A 42 -2.91 -6.34 1.66
N ARG A 43 -2.37 -7.07 0.66
CA ARG A 43 -2.80 -8.45 0.35
C ARG A 43 -2.29 -9.47 1.37
N LEU A 44 -1.16 -9.21 2.03
CA LEU A 44 -0.61 -10.03 3.11
C LEU A 44 -1.25 -9.75 4.48
N LEU A 45 -1.83 -8.56 4.67
CA LEU A 45 -2.32 -8.01 5.93
C LEU A 45 -3.84 -8.00 6.00
N LEU A 46 -4.53 -7.84 4.85
CA LEU A 46 -5.98 -7.81 4.77
C LEU A 46 -6.56 -9.09 4.13
N PRO A 47 -7.69 -9.59 4.65
CA PRO A 47 -8.47 -10.66 4.01
C PRO A 47 -8.85 -10.34 2.55
N ARG A 48 -9.05 -11.41 1.77
CA ARG A 48 -9.19 -11.41 0.30
C ARG A 48 -10.06 -10.29 -0.28
N GLU A 49 -11.24 -10.03 0.28
CA GLU A 49 -12.15 -8.99 -0.24
C GLU A 49 -11.72 -7.57 0.14
N LEU A 50 -11.17 -7.37 1.34
CA LEU A 50 -10.66 -6.06 1.77
C LEU A 50 -9.41 -5.67 0.96
N ALA A 51 -8.54 -6.64 0.65
CA ALA A 51 -7.37 -6.39 -0.17
C ALA A 51 -7.74 -5.97 -1.61
N LYS A 52 -8.79 -6.56 -2.20
CA LYS A 52 -9.28 -6.17 -3.54
C LYS A 52 -9.78 -4.72 -3.56
N HIS A 53 -10.59 -4.33 -2.57
CA HIS A 53 -11.11 -2.97 -2.47
C HIS A 53 -9.99 -1.97 -2.24
N ALA A 54 -9.09 -2.24 -1.29
CA ALA A 54 -7.97 -1.35 -0.98
C ALA A 54 -7.04 -1.13 -2.20
N VAL A 55 -6.74 -2.19 -2.96
CA VAL A 55 -5.95 -2.08 -4.20
C VAL A 55 -6.69 -1.25 -5.27
N SER A 56 -7.99 -1.45 -5.42
CA SER A 56 -8.82 -0.70 -6.38
C SER A 56 -8.89 0.79 -6.05
N GLU A 57 -9.15 1.13 -4.78
CA GLU A 57 -9.22 2.52 -4.32
C GLU A 57 -7.85 3.21 -4.41
N GLY A 58 -6.79 2.56 -3.94
CA GLY A 58 -5.44 3.13 -3.93
C GLY A 58 -4.84 3.30 -5.32
N THR A 59 -4.94 2.27 -6.17
CA THR A 59 -4.20 2.25 -7.46
C THR A 59 -5.05 2.82 -8.59
N ASN A 60 -6.26 2.28 -8.80
CA ASN A 60 -7.02 2.62 -9.99
C ASN A 60 -7.72 3.97 -9.87
N LYS A 61 -8.11 4.37 -8.66
CA LYS A 61 -8.81 5.63 -8.42
C LYS A 61 -7.87 6.73 -7.97
N ALA A 62 -7.12 6.53 -6.88
CA ALA A 62 -6.32 7.61 -6.31
C ALA A 62 -5.10 7.97 -7.17
N VAL A 63 -4.30 6.99 -7.63
CA VAL A 63 -3.14 7.29 -8.52
C VAL A 63 -3.60 7.91 -9.83
N THR A 64 -4.60 7.33 -10.50
CA THR A 64 -5.13 7.88 -11.76
C THR A 64 -5.59 9.31 -11.60
N LYS A 65 -6.36 9.60 -10.54
CA LYS A 65 -6.81 10.96 -10.23
C LYS A 65 -5.64 11.90 -9.94
N TYR A 66 -4.64 11.46 -9.18
CA TYR A 66 -3.45 12.25 -8.90
C TYR A 66 -2.68 12.58 -10.18
N THR A 67 -2.51 11.60 -11.08
CA THR A 67 -1.82 11.82 -12.36
C THR A 67 -2.60 12.72 -13.30
N SER A 68 -3.93 12.72 -13.26
CA SER A 68 -4.79 13.56 -14.12
C SER A 68 -5.04 14.96 -13.57
N SER A 69 -4.77 15.19 -12.28
CA SER A 69 -4.94 16.49 -11.62
C SER A 69 -3.66 17.35 -11.69
N LYS A 70 -2.64 16.86 -12.39
CA LYS A 70 -1.38 17.54 -12.66
C LYS A 70 -1.37 18.02 -14.11
#